data_AF-A0A8S1USD4-F1
#
_entry.id   AF-A0A8S1USD4-F1
#
_cell.length_a   1.000
_cell.length_b   1.000
_cell.length_c   1.000
_cell.angle_alpha   90.00
_cell.angle_beta   90.00
_cell.angle_gamma   90.00
#
_symmetry.space_group_name_H-M   'P 1'
#
loop_
_entity.id
_entity.type
_entity.pdbx_description
1 polymer ?
#
loop_
_entity_poly.entity_id
_entity_poly.type
_entity_poly.pdbx_seq_one_letter_code
_entity_poly.pdbx_strand_id
1 'polypeptide(L)'
;MNALQPPQPQQNQQPQQILQYPNYPPPENQVRYDPRTAATFLNPKSIQKKAKFCPICDFPASVRVVINPCRHFMCYECYYIDGQTFCKFCNDIVGSVKRLDDTEKFYSCDLDTCFKYFESEQQLDEHNTQHAIILG
;
A
#
# COMPACT_ATOMS: atom_id res chain seq x y z
N MET A 1 39.47 -45.77 31.52
CA MET A 1 39.92 -45.02 30.33
C MET A 1 38.81 -44.04 29.97
N ASN A 2 38.87 -42.80 30.45
CA ASN A 2 37.93 -41.75 30.06
C ASN A 2 38.76 -40.57 29.55
N ALA A 3 38.55 -40.24 28.28
CA ALA A 3 39.26 -39.20 27.55
C ALA A 3 38.80 -37.81 28.00
N LEU A 4 39.76 -36.92 28.25
CA LEU A 4 39.53 -35.48 28.44
C LEU A 4 39.03 -34.89 27.12
N GLN A 5 37.81 -34.32 27.12
CA GLN A 5 37.35 -33.47 26.02
C GLN A 5 37.90 -32.05 26.22
N PRO A 6 38.38 -31.36 25.17
CA PRO A 6 38.80 -29.97 25.26
C PRO A 6 37.59 -29.03 25.39
N PRO A 7 37.74 -27.86 26.04
CA PRO A 7 36.65 -26.91 26.21
C PRO A 7 36.25 -26.31 24.85
N GLN A 8 34.95 -26.23 24.60
CA GLN A 8 34.42 -25.55 23.41
C GLN A 8 34.56 -24.02 23.54
N PRO A 9 34.85 -23.30 22.45
CA PRO A 9 34.97 -21.85 22.49
C PRO A 9 33.61 -21.19 22.78
N GLN A 10 33.59 -20.30 23.78
CA GLN A 10 32.45 -19.44 24.07
C GLN A 10 32.12 -18.59 22.83
N GLN A 11 30.92 -18.78 22.28
CA GLN A 11 30.38 -17.91 21.24
C GLN A 11 30.25 -16.49 21.79
N ASN A 12 30.99 -15.59 21.18
CA ASN A 12 31.07 -14.17 21.51
C ASN A 12 29.71 -13.50 21.19
N GLN A 13 28.82 -13.39 22.17
CA GLN A 13 27.58 -12.63 22.03
C GLN A 13 27.92 -11.13 22.05
N GLN A 14 27.98 -10.52 20.88
CA GLN A 14 28.03 -9.05 20.78
C GLN A 14 26.71 -8.48 21.36
N PRO A 15 26.77 -7.48 22.25
CA PRO A 15 25.55 -6.88 22.81
C PRO A 15 24.76 -6.18 21.71
N GLN A 16 23.49 -6.58 21.53
CA GLN A 16 22.55 -5.89 20.66
C GLN A 16 22.34 -4.46 21.20
N GLN A 17 22.88 -3.46 20.49
CA GLN A 17 22.59 -2.07 20.80
C GLN A 17 21.11 -1.79 20.50
N ILE A 18 20.33 -1.65 21.56
CA ILE A 18 18.94 -1.21 21.49
C ILE A 18 18.96 0.25 21.03
N LEU A 19 18.46 0.54 19.82
CA LEU A 19 18.24 1.89 19.33
C LEU A 19 17.22 2.59 20.25
N GLN A 20 17.70 3.39 21.21
CA GLN A 20 16.85 4.28 21.99
C GLN A 20 16.43 5.46 21.09
N TYR A 21 15.13 5.71 21.04
CA TYR A 21 14.61 6.92 20.41
C TYR A 21 15.10 8.15 21.18
N PRO A 22 15.46 9.25 20.50
CA PRO A 22 15.88 10.48 21.16
C PRO A 22 14.82 10.95 22.17
N ASN A 23 15.25 11.26 23.39
CA ASN A 23 14.36 11.70 24.48
C ASN A 23 13.80 13.13 24.31
N TYR A 24 14.15 13.82 23.22
CA TYR A 24 13.70 15.17 22.95
C TYR A 24 13.07 15.26 21.57
N PRO A 25 11.91 15.91 21.43
CA PRO A 25 11.37 16.21 20.11
C PRO A 25 12.39 17.08 19.35
N PRO A 26 12.55 16.87 18.03
CA PRO A 26 13.38 17.74 17.23
C PRO A 26 12.89 19.19 17.34
N PRO A 27 13.78 20.19 17.25
CA PRO A 27 13.42 21.60 17.30
C PRO A 27 12.24 21.91 16.35
N GLU A 28 11.25 22.68 16.79
CA GLU A 28 9.99 22.95 16.07
C GLU A 28 10.19 23.43 14.62
N ASN A 29 11.34 24.05 14.33
CA ASN A 29 11.68 24.59 13.02
C ASN A 29 12.38 23.60 12.08
N GLN A 30 12.73 22.39 12.54
CA GLN A 30 13.42 21.38 11.74
C GLN A 30 12.48 20.36 11.07
N VAL A 31 11.27 20.17 11.60
CA VAL A 31 10.31 19.22 11.03
C VAL A 31 9.05 19.97 10.61
N ARG A 32 9.13 20.70 9.50
CA ARG A 32 7.90 21.04 8.78
C ARG A 32 7.38 19.76 8.15
N TYR A 33 6.34 19.19 8.75
CA TYR A 33 5.53 18.18 8.07
C TYR A 33 4.92 18.86 6.83
N ASP A 34 5.53 18.63 5.67
CA ASP A 34 4.91 18.93 4.39
C ASP A 34 4.24 17.63 3.91
N PRO A 35 2.90 17.59 3.86
CA PRO A 35 2.15 16.41 3.42
C PRO A 35 2.59 15.91 2.04
N ARG A 36 3.05 16.81 1.16
CA ARG A 36 3.50 16.45 -0.20
C ARG A 36 4.83 15.70 -0.17
N THR A 37 5.79 16.17 0.63
CA THR A 37 7.05 15.44 0.82
C THR A 37 6.82 14.15 1.61
N ALA A 38 5.96 14.12 2.62
CA ALA A 38 5.60 12.89 3.34
C ALA A 38 5.01 11.83 2.40
N ALA A 39 4.10 12.21 1.51
CA ALA A 39 3.58 11.31 0.47
C ALA A 39 4.69 10.81 -0.47
N THR A 40 5.69 11.65 -0.78
CA THR A 40 6.83 11.29 -1.63
C THR A 40 7.83 10.34 -0.94
N PHE A 41 8.03 10.47 0.38
CA PHE A 41 8.92 9.59 1.16
C PHE A 41 8.24 8.29 1.61
N LEU A 42 6.93 8.31 1.85
CA LEU A 42 6.13 7.14 2.25
C LEU A 42 5.66 6.31 1.06
N ASN A 43 5.65 6.88 -0.15
CA ASN A 43 5.39 6.15 -1.39
C ASN A 43 6.67 6.11 -2.25
N PRO A 44 7.61 5.19 -1.95
CA PRO A 44 8.75 4.97 -2.83
C PRO A 44 8.18 4.56 -4.18
N LYS A 45 8.59 5.25 -5.24
CA LYS A 45 8.30 4.88 -6.63
C LYS A 45 8.81 3.48 -7.01
N SER A 46 9.39 2.74 -6.05
CA SER A 46 9.88 1.38 -6.12
C SER A 46 9.20 0.41 -5.14
N ILE A 47 8.26 0.85 -4.28
CA ILE A 47 7.38 -0.11 -3.60
C ILE A 47 6.41 -0.59 -4.66
N GLN A 48 6.62 -1.84 -5.07
CA GLN A 48 5.61 -2.59 -5.79
C GLN A 48 4.26 -2.38 -5.08
N LYS A 49 3.34 -1.79 -5.84
CA LYS A 49 1.90 -1.66 -5.63
C LYS A 49 1.43 -0.32 -5.04
N LYS A 50 1.06 0.59 -5.96
CA LYS A 50 0.03 1.64 -5.77
C LYS A 50 -1.19 1.17 -4.97
N ALA A 51 -1.48 -0.12 -5.02
CA ALA A 51 -2.46 -0.81 -4.19
C ALA A 51 -2.48 -0.36 -2.72
N LYS A 52 -1.34 0.02 -2.13
CA LYS A 52 -1.29 0.31 -0.69
C LYS A 52 -2.00 1.61 -0.30
N PHE A 53 -2.14 2.54 -1.22
CA PHE A 53 -2.67 3.89 -0.95
C PHE A 53 -4.05 4.10 -1.56
N CYS A 54 -4.85 4.92 -0.90
CA CYS A 54 -6.14 5.36 -1.42
C CYS A 54 -5.94 6.39 -2.55
N PRO A 55 -6.52 6.18 -3.75
CA PRO A 55 -6.40 7.15 -4.86
C PRO A 55 -7.15 8.47 -4.66
N ILE A 56 -7.96 8.61 -3.59
CA ILE A 56 -8.71 9.84 -3.29
C ILE A 56 -7.95 10.72 -2.28
N CYS A 57 -7.39 10.12 -1.23
CA CYS A 57 -6.78 10.86 -0.13
C CYS A 57 -5.26 10.66 -0.01
N ASP A 58 -4.67 9.78 -0.82
CA ASP A 58 -3.24 9.42 -0.79
C ASP A 58 -2.73 8.87 0.55
N PHE A 59 -3.63 8.43 1.45
CA PHE A 59 -3.27 7.75 2.69
C PHE A 59 -3.20 6.23 2.51
N PRO A 60 -2.32 5.53 3.25
CA PRO A 60 -2.34 4.07 3.33
C PRO A 60 -3.72 3.59 3.78
N ALA A 61 -4.26 2.58 3.09
CA ALA A 61 -5.59 2.05 3.37
C ALA A 61 -5.48 0.62 3.89
N SER A 62 -5.83 0.37 5.16
CA SER A 62 -5.87 -1.01 5.69
C SER A 62 -7.06 -1.81 5.17
N VAL A 63 -8.12 -1.09 4.80
CA VAL A 63 -9.35 -1.63 4.27
C VAL A 63 -9.71 -0.84 3.02
N ARG A 64 -9.99 -1.56 1.94
CA ARG A 64 -10.41 -1.00 0.66
C ARG A 64 -11.82 -1.40 0.34
N VAL A 65 -12.44 -0.56 -0.48
CA VAL A 65 -13.73 -0.80 -1.10
C VAL A 65 -13.54 -0.82 -2.60
N VAL A 66 -14.01 -1.89 -3.24
CA VAL A 66 -14.10 -2.04 -4.69
C VAL A 66 -15.55 -1.85 -5.10
N ILE A 67 -15.79 -0.92 -6.01
CA ILE A 67 -17.12 -0.59 -6.50
C ILE A 67 -17.50 -1.53 -7.64
N ASN A 68 -18.65 -2.19 -7.55
CA ASN A 68 -19.22 -2.96 -8.65
C ASN A 68 -20.27 -2.13 -9.41
N PRO A 69 -20.33 -2.21 -10.75
CA PRO A 69 -19.58 -3.13 -11.62
C PRO A 69 -18.25 -2.57 -12.16
N CYS A 70 -17.94 -1.29 -11.93
CA CYS A 70 -16.84 -0.60 -12.61
C CYS A 70 -15.42 -1.01 -12.14
N ARG A 71 -15.33 -1.69 -10.98
CA ARG A 71 -14.13 -2.21 -10.31
C ARG A 71 -13.12 -1.15 -9.84
N HIS A 72 -13.52 0.11 -9.74
CA HIS A 72 -12.65 1.11 -9.12
C HIS A 72 -12.53 0.86 -7.62
N PHE A 73 -11.37 1.16 -7.05
CA PHE A 73 -11.15 1.01 -5.62
C PHE A 73 -10.84 2.34 -4.91
N MET A 74 -11.16 2.41 -3.62
CA MET A 74 -10.78 3.49 -2.71
C MET A 74 -10.69 2.96 -1.26
N CYS A 75 -10.20 3.74 -0.30
CA CYS A 75 -10.29 3.34 1.11
C CYS A 75 -11.74 3.36 1.60
N TYR A 76 -12.01 2.57 2.63
CA TYR A 76 -13.33 2.49 3.24
C TYR A 76 -13.80 3.85 3.80
N GLU A 77 -12.90 4.63 4.39
CA GLU A 77 -13.19 5.93 4.97
C GLU A 77 -13.69 6.93 3.93
N CYS A 78 -13.00 7.02 2.78
CA CYS A 78 -13.43 7.86 1.66
C CYS A 78 -14.79 7.41 1.11
N TYR A 79 -15.00 6.09 0.97
CA TYR A 79 -16.28 5.58 0.51
C TYR A 79 -17.43 5.92 1.49
N TYR A 80 -17.20 5.72 2.78
CA TYR A 80 -18.21 5.91 3.83
C TYR A 80 -18.62 7.37 4.00
N ILE A 81 -17.65 8.30 4.02
CA ILE A 81 -17.91 9.75 4.17
C ILE A 81 -18.80 10.27 3.04
N ASP A 82 -18.57 9.81 1.82
CA ASP A 82 -19.25 10.31 0.63
C ASP A 82 -20.60 9.64 0.35
N GLY A 83 -20.91 8.51 1.00
CA GLY A 83 -22.22 7.83 0.87
C GLY A 83 -22.65 7.58 -0.58
N GLN A 84 -21.74 7.06 -1.41
CA GLN A 84 -21.83 7.19 -2.87
C GLN A 84 -22.82 6.22 -3.53
N THR A 85 -23.77 6.78 -4.29
CA THR A 85 -24.60 6.05 -5.26
C THR A 85 -23.95 5.97 -6.65
N PHE A 86 -22.94 6.81 -6.92
CA PHE A 86 -22.18 6.85 -8.18
C PHE A 86 -20.68 6.83 -7.89
N CYS A 87 -19.93 6.09 -8.70
CA CYS A 87 -18.47 6.00 -8.58
C CYS A 87 -17.79 7.35 -8.87
N LYS A 88 -16.93 7.85 -7.98
CA LYS A 88 -16.21 9.12 -8.21
C LYS A 88 -15.34 9.17 -9.47
N PHE A 89 -14.85 8.01 -9.94
CA PHE A 89 -13.88 7.98 -11.05
C PHE A 89 -14.54 7.96 -12.43
N CYS A 90 -15.64 7.21 -12.58
CA CYS A 90 -16.31 7.02 -13.86
C CYS A 90 -17.77 7.45 -13.88
N ASN A 91 -18.32 7.86 -12.74
CA ASN A 91 -19.72 8.24 -12.56
C ASN A 91 -20.73 7.12 -12.84
N ASP A 92 -20.29 5.85 -12.90
CA ASP A 92 -21.18 4.68 -13.00
C ASP A 92 -21.98 4.47 -11.71
N ILE A 93 -23.19 3.91 -11.83
CA ILE A 93 -24.03 3.56 -10.68
C ILE A 93 -23.34 2.48 -9.83
N VAL A 94 -23.25 2.73 -8.53
CA VAL A 94 -22.76 1.78 -7.53
C VAL A 94 -23.86 0.73 -7.29
N GLY A 95 -23.65 -0.48 -7.80
CA GLY A 95 -24.58 -1.60 -7.56
C GLY A 95 -24.29 -2.32 -6.24
N SER A 96 -23.02 -2.54 -5.93
CA SER A 96 -22.57 -3.14 -4.67
C SER A 96 -21.11 -2.81 -4.40
N VAL A 97 -20.64 -3.15 -3.19
CA VAL A 97 -19.26 -2.90 -2.77
C VAL A 97 -18.55 -4.14 -2.21
N LYS A 98 -17.40 -4.44 -2.83
CA LYS A 98 -16.29 -5.31 -2.42
C LYS A 98 -15.49 -4.77 -1.23
N ARG A 99 -15.66 -5.22 0.02
CA ARG A 99 -14.67 -4.90 1.06
C ARG A 99 -13.45 -5.82 0.90
N LEU A 100 -12.24 -5.25 0.86
CA LEU A 100 -10.98 -5.98 0.76
C LEU A 100 -10.03 -5.54 1.87
N ASP A 101 -9.44 -6.52 2.55
CA ASP A 101 -8.50 -6.26 3.65
C ASP A 101 -7.05 -6.40 3.16
N ASP A 102 -6.09 -5.80 3.88
CA ASP A 102 -4.66 -5.82 3.51
C ASP A 102 -4.02 -7.22 3.37
N THR A 103 -4.66 -8.26 3.93
CA THR A 103 -4.20 -9.65 3.82
C THR A 103 -4.51 -10.28 2.47
N GLU A 104 -5.44 -9.71 1.71
CA GLU A 104 -5.89 -10.27 0.44
C GLU A 104 -4.97 -9.86 -0.70
N LYS A 105 -4.82 -10.74 -1.69
CA LYS A 105 -4.07 -10.41 -2.91
C LYS A 105 -4.81 -9.30 -3.64
N PHE A 106 -4.08 -8.23 -3.93
CA PHE A 106 -4.60 -7.06 -4.60
C PHE A 106 -3.77 -6.79 -5.87
N TYR A 107 -4.48 -6.72 -7.00
CA TYR A 107 -3.93 -6.39 -8.31
C TYR A 107 -4.62 -5.13 -8.81
N SER A 108 -3.83 -4.13 -9.22
CA SER A 108 -4.34 -2.88 -9.78
C SER A 108 -3.48 -2.42 -10.93
N CYS A 109 -4.11 -1.70 -11.87
CA CYS A 109 -3.39 -1.06 -12.96
C CYS A 109 -2.43 0.02 -12.43
N ASP A 110 -1.23 0.08 -13.00
CA ASP A 110 -0.21 1.07 -12.65
C ASP A 110 -0.42 2.43 -13.32
N LEU A 111 -1.42 2.58 -14.19
CA LEU A 111 -1.75 3.88 -14.78
C LEU A 111 -2.40 4.80 -13.74
N ASP A 112 -1.90 6.04 -13.61
CA ASP A 112 -2.37 7.07 -12.65
C ASP A 112 -3.83 7.47 -12.78
N THR A 113 -4.52 7.05 -13.84
CA THR A 113 -5.92 7.43 -14.10
C THR A 113 -6.87 6.25 -14.10
N CYS A 114 -6.37 5.01 -14.01
CA CYS A 114 -7.19 3.82 -14.14
C CYS A 114 -7.85 3.41 -12.82
N PHE A 115 -7.07 3.24 -11.75
CA PHE A 115 -7.54 2.85 -10.41
C PHE A 115 -8.49 1.63 -10.37
N LYS A 116 -8.36 0.71 -11.34
CA LYS A 116 -9.16 -0.54 -11.37
C LYS A 116 -8.48 -1.65 -10.59
N TYR A 117 -9.31 -2.41 -9.88
CA TYR A 117 -8.95 -3.65 -9.19
C TYR A 117 -9.22 -4.88 -10.07
N PHE A 118 -8.37 -5.90 -9.91
CA PHE A 118 -8.46 -7.20 -10.57
C PHE A 118 -8.27 -8.33 -9.56
N GLU A 119 -8.97 -9.45 -9.77
CA GLU A 119 -8.92 -10.60 -8.85
C GLU A 119 -7.71 -11.51 -9.09
N SER A 120 -7.12 -11.44 -10.29
CA SER A 120 -5.94 -12.20 -10.67
C SER A 120 -4.96 -11.35 -11.48
N GLU A 121 -3.71 -11.79 -11.48
CA GLU A 121 -2.65 -11.20 -12.31
C GLU A 121 -2.98 -11.32 -13.80
N GLN A 122 -3.55 -12.45 -14.23
CA GLN A 122 -4.02 -12.63 -15.62
C GLN A 122 -5.03 -11.56 -16.04
N GLN A 123 -6.01 -11.23 -15.20
CA GLN A 123 -6.99 -10.19 -15.50
C GLN A 123 -6.34 -8.80 -15.60
N LEU A 124 -5.31 -8.54 -14.79
CA LEU A 124 -4.53 -7.31 -14.86
C LEU A 124 -3.72 -7.24 -16.17
N ASP A 125 -3.07 -8.34 -16.56
CA ASP A 125 -2.29 -8.41 -17.79
C ASP A 125 -3.16 -8.19 -19.02
N GLU A 126 -4.31 -8.86 -19.10
CA GLU A 126 -5.31 -8.65 -20.15
C GLU A 126 -5.76 -7.19 -20.24
N HIS A 127 -6.03 -6.55 -19.11
CA HIS A 127 -6.35 -5.12 -19.06
C HIS A 127 -5.18 -4.23 -19.54
N ASN A 128 -3.95 -4.54 -19.13
CA ASN A 128 -2.77 -3.77 -19.53
C ASN A 128 -2.52 -3.83 -21.04
N THR A 129 -2.85 -4.93 -21.72
CA THR A 129 -2.79 -5.00 -23.18
C THR A 129 -3.73 -4.01 -23.87
N GLN A 130 -4.86 -3.65 -23.25
CA GLN A 130 -5.80 -2.67 -23.81
C GLN A 130 -5.24 -1.25 -23.76
N HIS A 131 -4.41 -0.93 -22.77
CA HIS A 131 -3.69 0.35 -22.73
C HIS A 131 -2.65 0.47 -23.84
N ALA A 132 -2.00 -0.64 -24.22
CA ALA A 132 -1.02 -0.66 -25.30
C ALA A 132 -1.64 -0.35 -26.69
N ILE A 133 -2.93 -0.61 -26.87
CA ILE A 133 -3.65 -0.34 -28.13
C ILE A 133 -4.01 1.14 -28.28
N ILE A 134 -4.09 1.91 -27.19
CA ILE A 134 -4.51 3.33 -27.20
C ILE A 134 -3.32 4.30 -27.33
N LEU A 135 -2.09 3.82 -27.12
CA LEU A 135 -0.86 4.63 -27.15
C LEU A 135 0.03 4.35 -28.38
N GLY A 136 -0.43 3.54 -29.34
CA GLY A 136 0.19 3.34 -30.65
C GLY A 136 -0.63 3.99 -31.75
#